data_AF-A0A6A5X788-F1
#
_entry.id   AF-A0A6A5X788-F1
#
_cell.length_a   1.000
_cell.length_b   1.000
_cell.length_c   1.000
_cell.angle_alpha   90.00
_cell.angle_beta   90.00
_cell.angle_gamma   90.00
#
_symmetry.space_group_name_H-M   'P 1'
#
loop_
_entity.id
_entity.type
_entity.pdbx_description
1 polymer ?
#
loop_
_entity_poly.entity_id
_entity_poly.type
_entity_poly.pdbx_seq_one_letter_code
_entity_poly.pdbx_strand_id
1 'polypeptide(L)'
;MHNMEKRNAKAPELYDLTTENITANVHLVNSSNPSPRFKFLLERLVTHLHDFARETRLSQEEWMRAIEFLTLTGKTCTDVRQEFILLSDVLGLSLLVDSIDHPKPSGCTEGTVLGPFHTHDAEHLDHGDNMSHDENGEPLLVVCTVKDINGAPISDVKVDIWETDSSGKYDVQHAGRERPDGRCILTSNERGEFWFKGIVPVPYPIPHDGPVGQLLSKLQRHPMRPSHMHFMFEKEGWDPLITALYLRNDPYETSDAVFGVKRSLVVDLGTVTKDVASRYPGTYEGMKLLSYDFVLITEEESQKLRDNNSLEALTKFNISAKIVDGVPVPDVD
;
A
#
# COMPACT_ATOMS: atom_id res chain seq x y z
N MET A 1 -21.49 32.95 3.32
CA MET A 1 -22.95 32.83 3.06
C MET A 1 -23.14 31.78 1.99
N HIS A 2 -23.54 30.57 2.36
CA HIS A 2 -24.01 29.56 1.40
C HIS A 2 -25.15 28.78 2.04
N ASN A 3 -26.23 28.66 1.28
CA ASN A 3 -27.59 28.33 1.70
C ASN A 3 -27.68 27.04 2.54
N MET A 4 -28.10 27.21 3.80
CA MET A 4 -28.66 26.14 4.63
C MET A 4 -30.18 26.08 4.39
N GLU A 5 -30.62 25.57 3.24
CA GLU A 5 -32.05 25.26 2.98
C GLU A 5 -32.08 23.98 2.12
N LYS A 6 -32.70 22.86 2.50
CA LYS A 6 -33.97 22.63 3.21
C LYS A 6 -33.81 21.49 4.23
N ARG A 7 -34.09 21.74 5.52
CA ARG A 7 -34.33 20.65 6.49
C ARG A 7 -35.75 20.12 6.27
N ASN A 8 -35.91 19.15 5.36
CA ASN A 8 -37.21 18.52 5.09
C ASN A 8 -37.31 17.06 5.57
N ALA A 9 -36.40 16.63 6.46
CA ALA A 9 -36.58 15.43 7.26
C ALA A 9 -36.69 15.86 8.73
N LYS A 10 -37.76 15.45 9.43
CA LYS A 10 -37.88 15.62 10.88
C LYS A 10 -36.71 14.85 11.49
N ALA A 11 -35.72 15.56 12.06
CA ALA A 11 -34.59 14.91 12.70
C ALA A 11 -35.12 13.94 13.78
N PRO A 12 -34.55 12.74 13.91
CA PRO A 12 -35.04 11.78 14.88
C PRO A 12 -34.91 12.34 16.30
N GLU A 13 -35.89 12.04 17.15
CA GLU A 13 -35.84 12.42 18.56
C GLU A 13 -34.78 11.58 19.27
N LEU A 14 -33.87 12.27 19.98
CA LEU A 14 -32.84 11.63 20.78
C LEU A 14 -33.41 11.20 22.13
N TYR A 15 -32.93 10.07 22.64
CA TYR A 15 -33.15 9.67 24.02
C TYR A 15 -32.30 10.53 24.98
N ASP A 16 -32.64 10.50 26.28
CA ASP A 16 -31.78 11.10 27.31
C ASP A 16 -30.38 10.47 27.28
N LEU A 17 -29.31 11.26 27.29
CA LEU A 17 -27.98 10.77 26.95
C LEU A 17 -27.28 10.15 28.17
N THR A 18 -26.90 8.88 28.04
CA THR A 18 -26.07 8.15 29.02
C THR A 18 -24.85 7.54 28.34
N THR A 19 -23.90 7.06 29.16
CA THR A 19 -22.72 6.34 28.67
C THR A 19 -23.07 5.04 27.93
N GLU A 20 -24.24 4.46 28.22
CA GLU A 20 -24.71 3.20 27.65
C GLU A 20 -25.47 3.41 26.33
N ASN A 21 -26.18 4.53 26.17
CA ASN A 21 -27.07 4.73 25.01
C ASN A 21 -26.56 5.75 23.97
N ILE A 22 -25.45 6.46 24.23
CA ILE A 22 -24.91 7.46 23.32
C ILE A 22 -24.61 6.87 21.92
N THR A 23 -24.12 5.64 21.83
CA THR A 23 -23.86 4.96 20.54
C THR A 23 -25.13 4.81 19.71
N ALA A 24 -26.23 4.35 20.32
CA ALA A 24 -27.50 4.17 19.64
C ALA A 24 -28.08 5.52 19.17
N ASN A 25 -27.93 6.57 19.96
CA ASN A 25 -28.31 7.93 19.60
C ASN A 25 -27.51 8.46 18.39
N VAL A 26 -26.19 8.21 18.34
CA VAL A 26 -25.36 8.61 17.20
C VAL A 26 -25.76 7.87 15.92
N HIS A 27 -26.00 6.56 15.99
CA HIS A 27 -26.49 5.77 14.86
C HIS A 27 -27.82 6.31 14.34
N LEU A 28 -28.77 6.56 15.25
CA LEU A 28 -30.09 7.09 14.94
C LEU A 28 -29.99 8.39 14.12
N VAL A 29 -29.20 9.37 14.58
CA VAL A 29 -29.05 10.66 13.88
C VAL A 29 -28.32 10.52 12.54
N ASN A 30 -27.31 9.67 12.46
CA ASN A 30 -26.49 9.49 11.27
C ASN A 30 -27.13 8.57 10.20
N SER A 31 -28.24 7.90 10.53
CA SER A 31 -28.96 6.97 9.65
C SER A 31 -29.83 7.64 8.55
N SER A 32 -29.80 8.96 8.39
CA SER A 32 -30.65 9.64 7.39
C SER A 32 -30.11 9.56 5.95
N ASN A 33 -28.85 9.15 5.75
CA ASN A 33 -28.27 9.03 4.42
C ASN A 33 -28.91 7.86 3.64
N PRO A 34 -29.33 8.02 2.36
CA PRO A 34 -29.97 6.93 1.62
C PRO A 34 -29.02 5.80 1.22
N SER A 35 -27.69 6.02 1.21
CA SER A 35 -26.70 4.99 0.84
C SER A 35 -26.56 3.95 1.95
N PRO A 36 -26.95 2.67 1.73
CA PRO A 36 -26.82 1.63 2.75
C PRO A 36 -25.35 1.32 3.05
N ARG A 37 -24.46 1.42 2.06
CA ARG A 37 -23.01 1.26 2.26
C ARG A 37 -22.43 2.33 3.18
N PHE A 38 -22.80 3.60 2.96
CA PHE A 38 -22.31 4.70 3.78
C PHE A 38 -22.79 4.57 5.23
N LYS A 39 -24.08 4.26 5.42
CA LYS A 39 -24.66 3.96 6.75
C LYS A 39 -23.89 2.86 7.46
N PHE A 40 -23.70 1.73 6.79
CA PHE A 40 -22.98 0.59 7.33
C PHE A 40 -21.56 0.96 7.80
N LEU A 41 -20.79 1.64 6.96
CA LEU A 41 -19.43 2.06 7.30
C LEU A 41 -19.40 2.98 8.53
N LEU A 42 -20.29 3.98 8.57
CA LEU A 42 -20.35 4.94 9.66
C LEU A 42 -20.83 4.31 10.98
N GLU A 43 -21.84 3.44 10.92
CA GLU A 43 -22.33 2.68 12.07
C GLU A 43 -21.24 1.78 12.66
N ARG A 44 -20.51 1.04 11.82
CA ARG A 44 -19.38 0.21 12.28
C ARG A 44 -18.28 1.06 12.88
N LEU A 45 -17.88 2.16 12.22
CA LEU A 45 -16.84 3.06 12.72
C LEU A 45 -17.20 3.63 14.10
N VAL A 46 -18.40 4.20 14.24
CA VAL A 46 -18.87 4.78 15.52
C VAL A 46 -18.95 3.71 16.61
N THR A 47 -19.44 2.51 16.27
CA THR A 47 -19.52 1.38 17.21
C THR A 47 -18.13 1.04 17.75
N HIS A 48 -17.15 0.78 16.86
CA HIS A 48 -15.78 0.43 17.26
C HIS A 48 -15.09 1.57 18.03
N LEU A 49 -15.31 2.84 17.65
CA LEU A 49 -14.76 3.99 18.35
C LEU A 49 -15.32 4.12 19.78
N HIS A 50 -16.64 3.98 19.95
CA HIS A 50 -17.28 4.05 21.27
C HIS A 50 -16.97 2.82 22.13
N ASP A 51 -16.91 1.62 21.53
CA ASP A 51 -16.48 0.40 22.23
C ASP A 51 -15.04 0.55 22.74
N PHE A 52 -14.11 1.03 21.92
CA PHE A 52 -12.73 1.31 22.33
C PHE A 52 -12.67 2.27 23.53
N ALA A 53 -13.43 3.38 23.48
CA ALA A 53 -13.46 4.33 24.59
C ALA A 53 -14.04 3.74 25.88
N ARG A 54 -15.09 2.90 25.78
CA ARG A 54 -15.70 2.21 26.92
C ARG A 54 -14.78 1.14 27.51
N GLU A 55 -14.18 0.32 26.66
CA GLU A 55 -13.27 -0.77 27.05
C GLU A 55 -12.04 -0.22 27.77
N THR A 56 -11.43 0.83 27.23
CA THR A 56 -10.21 1.42 27.81
C THR A 56 -10.49 2.41 28.94
N ARG A 57 -11.76 2.78 29.17
CA ARG A 57 -12.16 3.86 30.08
C ARG A 57 -11.41 5.15 29.77
N LEU A 58 -11.34 5.49 28.48
CA LEU A 58 -10.54 6.59 27.94
C LEU A 58 -10.78 7.88 28.75
N SER A 59 -9.72 8.38 29.36
CA SER A 59 -9.81 9.62 30.13
C SER A 59 -9.90 10.84 29.21
N GLN A 60 -10.41 11.95 29.73
CA GLN A 60 -10.42 13.22 29.00
C GLN A 60 -9.00 13.67 28.62
N GLU A 61 -8.02 13.38 29.47
CA GLU A 61 -6.62 13.73 29.25
C GLU A 61 -6.03 12.97 28.05
N GLU A 62 -6.20 11.64 28.02
CA GLU A 62 -5.77 10.77 26.92
C GLU A 62 -6.51 11.11 25.62
N TRP A 63 -7.82 11.36 25.69
CA TRP A 63 -8.62 11.79 24.55
C TRP A 63 -8.07 13.11 23.96
N MET A 64 -7.81 14.12 24.79
CA MET A 64 -7.22 15.38 24.30
C MET A 64 -5.87 15.18 23.64
N ARG A 65 -5.01 14.29 24.18
CA ARG A 65 -3.71 13.96 23.58
C ARG A 65 -3.84 13.25 22.23
N ALA A 66 -4.84 12.38 22.08
CA ALA A 66 -5.16 11.76 20.79
C ALA A 66 -5.64 12.80 19.76
N ILE A 67 -6.48 13.76 20.18
CA ILE A 67 -6.93 14.86 19.31
C ILE A 67 -5.75 15.75 18.88
N GLU A 68 -4.86 16.09 19.80
CA GLU A 68 -3.64 16.86 19.50
C GLU A 68 -2.72 16.11 18.53
N PHE A 69 -2.52 14.81 18.76
CA PHE A 69 -1.76 13.93 17.86
C PHE A 69 -2.34 13.93 16.44
N LEU A 70 -3.64 13.66 16.27
CA LEU A 70 -4.30 13.66 14.96
C LEU A 70 -4.26 15.04 14.29
N THR A 71 -4.38 16.12 15.08
CA THR A 71 -4.26 17.49 14.59
C THR A 71 -2.85 17.76 14.06
N LEU A 72 -1.82 17.33 14.78
CA LEU A 72 -0.43 17.45 14.35
C LEU A 72 -0.17 16.60 13.09
N THR A 73 -0.68 15.37 13.03
CA THR A 73 -0.57 14.50 11.85
C THR A 73 -1.11 15.22 10.61
N GLY A 74 -2.30 15.82 10.69
CA GLY A 74 -2.87 16.59 9.58
C GLY A 74 -2.04 17.83 9.21
N LYS A 75 -1.48 18.55 10.19
CA LYS A 75 -0.62 19.74 9.94
C LYS A 75 0.75 19.39 9.34
N THR A 76 1.21 18.16 9.53
CA THR A 76 2.49 17.68 8.98
C THR A 76 2.35 17.23 7.51
N CYS A 77 1.13 16.98 7.02
CA CYS A 77 0.91 16.65 5.61
C CYS A 77 1.25 17.84 4.69
N THR A 78 1.88 17.53 3.55
CA THR A 78 2.17 18.44 2.43
C THR A 78 1.91 17.72 1.10
N ASP A 79 2.12 18.38 -0.03
CA ASP A 79 1.95 17.76 -1.36
C ASP A 79 2.88 16.56 -1.61
N VAL A 80 4.00 16.48 -0.87
CA VAL A 80 5.01 15.41 -0.99
C VAL A 80 5.15 14.58 0.29
N ARG A 81 4.32 14.83 1.31
CA ARG A 81 4.34 14.11 2.59
C ARG A 81 2.92 13.83 3.06
N GLN A 82 2.54 12.55 3.14
CA GLN A 82 1.23 12.12 3.63
C GLN A 82 1.35 11.42 5.00
N GLU A 83 1.39 12.20 6.07
CA GLU A 83 1.57 11.66 7.44
C GLU A 83 0.37 10.80 7.90
N PHE A 84 -0.85 11.03 7.38
CA PHE A 84 -2.00 10.15 7.64
C PHE A 84 -1.88 8.79 6.94
N ILE A 85 -1.32 8.74 5.73
CA ILE A 85 -1.00 7.47 5.07
C ILE A 85 0.09 6.76 5.86
N LEU A 86 1.13 7.48 6.27
CA LEU A 86 2.19 6.89 7.10
C LEU A 86 1.67 6.36 8.44
N LEU A 87 0.71 7.06 9.07
CA LEU A 87 0.03 6.58 10.27
C LEU A 87 -0.76 5.28 10.00
N SER A 88 -1.45 5.21 8.87
CA SER A 88 -2.13 3.98 8.40
C SER A 88 -1.13 2.83 8.20
N ASP A 89 0.03 3.12 7.60
CA ASP A 89 1.09 2.15 7.34
C ASP A 89 1.66 1.56 8.64
N VAL A 90 2.04 2.41 9.61
CA VAL A 90 2.64 1.92 10.87
C VAL A 90 1.63 1.28 11.82
N LEU A 91 0.33 1.44 11.56
CA LEU A 91 -0.75 0.72 12.25
C LEU A 91 -1.20 -0.55 11.49
N GLY A 92 -0.61 -0.82 10.32
CA GLY A 92 -0.92 -1.99 9.49
C GLY A 92 -2.24 -1.90 8.71
N LEU A 93 -2.92 -0.75 8.73
CA LEU A 93 -4.21 -0.58 8.07
C LEU A 93 -4.05 -0.57 6.54
N SER A 94 -3.01 0.06 6.01
CA SER A 94 -2.79 0.13 4.56
C SER A 94 -2.63 -1.25 3.93
N LEU A 95 -1.81 -2.11 4.54
CA LEU A 95 -1.64 -3.49 4.07
C LEU A 95 -2.94 -4.32 4.21
N LEU A 96 -3.69 -4.10 5.29
CA LEU A 96 -4.96 -4.78 5.49
C LEU A 96 -5.98 -4.41 4.41
N VAL A 97 -6.11 -3.12 4.09
CA VAL A 97 -7.01 -2.63 3.04
C VAL A 97 -6.60 -3.19 1.68
N ASP A 98 -5.30 -3.12 1.32
CA ASP A 98 -4.77 -3.71 0.09
C ASP A 98 -5.10 -5.21 -0.02
N SER A 99 -4.91 -5.97 1.06
CA SER A 99 -5.18 -7.41 1.06
C SER A 99 -6.68 -7.75 0.95
N ILE A 100 -7.57 -6.86 1.41
CA ILE A 100 -9.03 -7.02 1.25
C ILE A 100 -9.45 -6.67 -0.18
N ASP A 101 -8.88 -5.61 -0.74
CA ASP A 101 -9.30 -5.08 -2.04
C ASP A 101 -8.64 -5.80 -3.21
N HIS A 102 -7.42 -6.32 -3.07
CA HIS A 102 -6.71 -7.08 -4.10
C HIS A 102 -6.29 -8.47 -3.60
N PRO A 103 -7.26 -9.34 -3.23
CA PRO A 103 -6.93 -10.68 -2.75
C PRO A 103 -6.27 -11.50 -3.86
N LYS A 104 -5.21 -12.22 -3.52
CA LYS A 104 -4.46 -13.03 -4.49
C LYS A 104 -4.66 -14.52 -4.23
N PRO A 105 -5.02 -15.33 -5.26
CA PRO A 105 -4.99 -16.79 -5.15
C PRO A 105 -3.58 -17.30 -4.81
N SER A 106 -3.51 -18.52 -4.26
CA SER A 106 -2.22 -19.16 -3.98
C SER A 106 -1.39 -19.32 -5.27
N GLY A 107 -0.10 -18.99 -5.19
CA GLY A 107 0.82 -19.04 -6.33
C GLY A 107 0.87 -17.78 -7.18
N CYS A 108 -0.01 -16.80 -6.93
CA CYS A 108 0.07 -15.48 -7.55
C CYS A 108 1.05 -14.58 -6.77
N THR A 109 1.59 -13.54 -7.42
CA THR A 109 2.42 -12.57 -6.70
C THR A 109 1.55 -11.74 -5.77
N GLU A 110 1.96 -11.65 -4.50
CA GLU A 110 1.23 -10.93 -3.48
C GLU A 110 1.44 -9.40 -3.61
N GLY A 111 0.38 -8.64 -3.33
CA GLY A 111 0.46 -7.19 -3.17
C GLY A 111 1.14 -6.78 -1.86
N THR A 112 1.67 -5.55 -1.82
CA THR A 112 2.11 -4.89 -0.59
C THR A 112 1.91 -3.38 -0.71
N VAL A 113 2.20 -2.65 0.38
CA VAL A 113 1.99 -1.21 0.47
C VAL A 113 2.71 -0.43 -0.65
N LEU A 114 1.99 0.48 -1.30
CA LEU A 114 2.55 1.43 -2.29
C LEU A 114 3.65 2.31 -1.67
N GLY A 115 3.44 2.74 -0.43
CA GLY A 115 4.28 3.74 0.21
C GLY A 115 4.07 5.16 -0.36
N PRO A 116 4.68 6.18 0.25
CA PRO A 116 4.36 7.58 -0.05
C PRO A 116 5.21 8.21 -1.17
N PHE A 117 6.08 7.44 -1.85
CA PHE A 117 7.14 7.99 -2.71
C PHE A 117 6.97 7.69 -4.22
N HIS A 118 5.85 7.08 -4.61
CA HIS A 118 5.47 6.94 -6.01
C HIS A 118 5.13 8.32 -6.63
N THR A 119 5.49 8.52 -7.90
CA THR A 119 5.17 9.75 -8.65
C THR A 119 4.77 9.41 -10.09
N HIS A 120 4.10 10.34 -10.75
CA HIS A 120 3.63 10.17 -12.14
C HIS A 120 4.60 10.69 -13.20
N ASP A 121 5.79 11.14 -12.81
CA ASP A 121 6.78 11.75 -13.71
C ASP A 121 7.96 10.83 -14.03
N ALA A 122 7.90 9.54 -13.66
CA ALA A 122 8.92 8.55 -14.03
C ALA A 122 9.09 8.45 -15.56
N GLU A 123 10.33 8.31 -16.02
CA GLU A 123 10.64 8.24 -17.43
C GLU A 123 10.38 6.84 -18.00
N HIS A 124 9.90 6.78 -19.24
CA HIS A 124 9.82 5.53 -19.99
C HIS A 124 11.22 5.13 -20.47
N LEU A 125 11.66 3.93 -20.13
CA LEU A 125 12.96 3.40 -20.54
C LEU A 125 12.81 2.25 -21.54
N ASP A 126 13.84 2.05 -22.34
CA ASP A 126 13.99 0.84 -23.15
C ASP A 126 14.59 -0.29 -22.30
N HIS A 127 14.40 -1.53 -22.74
CA HIS A 127 14.93 -2.70 -22.04
C HIS A 127 16.47 -2.66 -21.96
N GLY A 128 16.99 -2.73 -20.74
CA GLY A 128 18.42 -2.69 -20.47
C GLY A 128 18.99 -1.29 -20.27
N ASP A 129 18.17 -0.24 -20.24
CA ASP A 129 18.61 1.09 -19.80
C ASP A 129 18.86 1.12 -18.28
N ASN A 130 19.40 2.24 -17.80
CA ASN A 130 19.70 2.45 -16.39
C ASN A 130 18.64 3.36 -15.75
N MET A 131 18.03 2.88 -14.67
CA MET A 131 17.02 3.59 -13.90
C MET A 131 17.63 4.58 -12.89
N SER A 132 18.90 4.39 -12.49
CA SER A 132 19.57 5.19 -11.47
C SER A 132 20.85 5.84 -11.98
N HIS A 133 21.08 7.08 -11.59
CA HIS A 133 22.32 7.82 -11.86
C HIS A 133 23.20 7.98 -10.61
N ASP A 134 22.92 7.24 -9.54
CA ASP A 134 23.74 7.26 -8.33
C ASP A 134 25.06 6.49 -8.54
N GLU A 135 26.15 7.25 -8.64
CA GLU A 135 27.50 6.71 -8.82
C GLU A 135 28.01 5.89 -7.63
N ASN A 136 27.38 6.01 -6.45
CA ASN A 136 27.78 5.29 -5.24
C ASN A 136 26.99 3.98 -5.03
N GLY A 137 25.94 3.74 -5.82
CA GLY A 137 25.15 2.52 -5.72
C GLY A 137 25.88 1.30 -6.27
N GLU A 138 25.73 0.16 -5.60
CA GLU A 138 26.26 -1.12 -6.11
C GLU A 138 25.46 -1.52 -7.35
N PRO A 139 26.06 -1.72 -8.53
CA PRO A 139 25.30 -1.98 -9.75
C PRO A 139 24.51 -3.30 -9.71
N LEU A 140 23.24 -3.22 -10.11
CA LEU A 140 22.30 -4.34 -10.14
C LEU A 140 21.69 -4.52 -11.55
N LEU A 141 21.74 -5.73 -12.07
CA LEU A 141 20.92 -6.14 -13.21
C LEU A 141 19.61 -6.72 -12.68
N VAL A 142 18.47 -6.20 -13.15
CA VAL A 142 17.13 -6.73 -12.83
C VAL A 142 16.55 -7.37 -14.07
N VAL A 143 16.20 -8.66 -13.99
CA VAL A 143 15.60 -9.42 -15.10
C VAL A 143 14.34 -10.11 -14.59
N CYS A 144 13.18 -9.68 -15.07
CA CYS A 144 11.90 -10.17 -14.58
C CYS A 144 11.00 -10.63 -15.72
N THR A 145 10.03 -11.48 -15.37
CA THR A 145 8.96 -11.87 -16.28
C THR A 145 7.59 -11.59 -15.67
N VAL A 146 6.59 -11.41 -16.51
CA VAL A 146 5.18 -11.30 -16.14
C VAL A 146 4.41 -12.40 -16.83
N LYS A 147 3.71 -13.23 -16.05
CA LYS A 147 2.94 -14.39 -16.52
C LYS A 147 1.60 -14.49 -15.82
N ASP A 148 0.68 -15.26 -16.42
CA ASP A 148 -0.59 -15.61 -15.80
C ASP A 148 -0.45 -16.82 -14.86
N ILE A 149 -1.55 -17.20 -14.20
CA ILE A 149 -1.58 -18.36 -13.28
C ILE A 149 -1.30 -19.71 -13.96
N ASN A 150 -1.42 -19.79 -15.28
CA ASN A 150 -1.13 -20.97 -16.09
C ASN A 150 0.32 -20.97 -16.62
N GLY A 151 1.08 -19.90 -16.34
CA GLY A 151 2.45 -19.70 -16.79
C GLY A 151 2.57 -19.13 -18.20
N ALA A 152 1.47 -18.68 -18.82
CA ALA A 152 1.52 -18.01 -20.11
C ALA A 152 2.09 -16.58 -19.95
N PRO A 153 3.01 -16.15 -20.82
CA PRO A 153 3.58 -14.81 -20.75
C PRO A 153 2.53 -13.74 -21.04
N ILE A 154 2.65 -12.59 -20.36
CA ILE A 154 1.77 -11.43 -20.57
C ILE A 154 2.61 -10.30 -21.15
N SER A 155 2.42 -10.04 -22.45
CA SER A 155 3.04 -8.89 -23.13
C SER A 155 2.38 -7.57 -22.75
N ASP A 156 2.98 -6.44 -23.11
CA ASP A 156 2.38 -5.11 -23.05
C ASP A 156 1.85 -4.71 -21.65
N VAL A 157 2.46 -5.25 -20.59
CA VAL A 157 2.18 -4.82 -19.21
C VAL A 157 3.04 -3.61 -18.93
N LYS A 158 2.43 -2.49 -18.53
CA LYS A 158 3.15 -1.33 -18.02
C LYS A 158 3.68 -1.67 -16.64
N VAL A 159 4.98 -1.50 -16.42
CA VAL A 159 5.65 -1.76 -15.15
C VAL A 159 6.31 -0.48 -14.69
N ASP A 160 5.79 0.12 -13.62
CA ASP A 160 6.41 1.25 -12.93
C ASP A 160 7.30 0.72 -11.81
N ILE A 161 8.55 1.18 -11.75
CA ILE A 161 9.57 0.72 -10.79
C ILE A 161 10.15 1.94 -10.09
N TRP A 162 10.34 1.86 -8.77
CA TRP A 162 11.05 2.88 -8.01
C TRP A 162 11.78 2.29 -6.80
N GLU A 163 12.92 2.91 -6.45
CA GLU A 163 13.74 2.58 -5.30
C GLU A 163 14.44 3.82 -4.73
N THR A 164 15.12 3.66 -3.60
CA THR A 164 15.97 4.71 -3.03
C THR A 164 17.33 4.74 -3.72
N ASP A 165 18.03 5.87 -3.60
CA ASP A 165 19.46 5.93 -3.83
C ASP A 165 20.25 5.13 -2.76
N SER A 166 21.58 5.05 -2.93
CA SER A 166 22.49 4.35 -2.00
C SER A 166 22.54 4.97 -0.60
N SER A 167 22.01 6.19 -0.42
CA SER A 167 21.88 6.85 0.88
C SER A 167 20.57 6.51 1.60
N GLY A 168 19.68 5.74 0.95
CA GLY A 168 18.36 5.37 1.48
C GLY A 168 17.33 6.49 1.31
N LYS A 169 17.44 7.33 0.28
CA LYS A 169 16.46 8.37 -0.03
C LYS A 169 15.89 8.21 -1.43
N TYR A 170 14.58 8.41 -1.57
CA TYR A 170 13.98 8.62 -2.88
C TYR A 170 14.36 10.01 -3.40
N ASP A 171 14.49 10.14 -4.72
CA ASP A 171 14.76 11.40 -5.42
C ASP A 171 13.88 12.58 -4.95
N VAL A 172 12.58 12.35 -4.71
CA VAL A 172 11.60 13.33 -4.23
C VAL A 172 11.91 13.90 -2.84
N GLN A 173 12.80 13.25 -2.08
CA GLN A 173 13.22 13.71 -0.75
C GLN A 173 14.42 14.68 -0.82
N HIS A 174 15.08 14.81 -1.97
CA HIS A 174 16.23 15.71 -2.12
C HIS A 174 15.79 17.14 -2.41
N ALA A 175 16.27 18.07 -1.59
CA ALA A 175 16.08 19.50 -1.80
C ALA A 175 16.85 19.92 -3.08
N GLY A 176 16.12 20.16 -4.16
CA GLY A 176 16.70 20.49 -5.47
C GLY A 176 16.63 19.38 -6.51
N ARG A 177 15.73 18.39 -6.36
CA ARG A 177 15.40 17.42 -7.42
C ARG A 177 15.17 18.15 -8.77
N GLU A 178 16.05 17.90 -9.73
CA GLU A 178 15.98 18.48 -11.08
C GLU A 178 15.24 17.56 -12.08
N ARG A 179 15.34 16.24 -11.86
CA ARG A 179 14.73 15.20 -12.68
C ARG A 179 14.35 13.98 -11.85
N PRO A 180 13.48 13.09 -12.36
CA PRO A 180 13.30 11.74 -11.85
C PRO A 180 14.62 10.97 -11.79
N ASP A 181 14.86 10.24 -10.70
CA ASP A 181 15.98 9.30 -10.59
C ASP A 181 15.62 8.14 -9.66
N GLY A 182 16.20 6.95 -9.91
CA GLY A 182 15.82 5.73 -9.19
C GLY A 182 14.38 5.29 -9.45
N ARG A 183 13.79 5.73 -10.58
CA ARG A 183 12.43 5.37 -11.01
C ARG A 183 12.33 5.28 -12.54
N CYS A 184 11.55 4.34 -13.05
CA CYS A 184 11.30 4.21 -14.49
C CYS A 184 9.99 3.47 -14.78
N ILE A 185 9.53 3.60 -16.02
CA ILE A 185 8.44 2.82 -16.58
C ILE A 185 8.98 1.96 -17.73
N LEU A 186 8.72 0.65 -17.66
CA LEU A 186 9.00 -0.32 -18.72
C LEU A 186 7.70 -0.93 -19.24
N THR A 187 7.77 -1.62 -20.36
CA THR A 187 6.67 -2.42 -20.91
C THR A 187 7.15 -3.85 -21.16
N SER A 188 6.42 -4.87 -20.72
CA SER A 188 6.82 -6.26 -20.96
C SER A 188 6.76 -6.62 -22.45
N ASN A 189 7.72 -7.42 -22.93
CA ASN A 189 7.77 -7.84 -24.34
C ASN A 189 6.82 -9.03 -24.63
N GLU A 190 6.85 -9.56 -25.85
CA GLU A 190 6.02 -10.72 -26.27
C GLU A 190 6.20 -11.98 -25.41
N ARG A 191 7.32 -12.09 -24.69
CA ARG A 191 7.62 -13.19 -23.76
C ARG A 191 7.30 -12.84 -22.30
N GLY A 192 6.68 -11.69 -22.07
CA GLY A 192 6.41 -11.15 -20.74
C GLY A 192 7.68 -10.64 -20.03
N GLU A 193 8.82 -10.57 -20.71
CA GLU A 193 10.09 -10.18 -20.09
C GLU A 193 10.20 -8.65 -20.02
N PHE A 194 10.85 -8.15 -18.97
CA PHE A 194 11.36 -6.79 -18.87
C PHE A 194 12.65 -6.80 -18.06
N TRP A 195 13.62 -5.96 -18.44
CA TRP A 195 14.89 -5.87 -17.72
C TRP A 195 15.46 -4.45 -17.78
N PHE A 196 16.26 -4.12 -16.78
CA PHE A 196 16.91 -2.83 -16.62
C PHE A 196 18.12 -2.95 -15.69
N LYS A 197 18.94 -1.91 -15.66
CA LYS A 197 19.99 -1.73 -14.66
C LYS A 197 19.51 -0.74 -13.61
N GLY A 198 19.82 -1.04 -12.36
CA GLY A 198 19.58 -0.16 -11.21
C GLY A 198 20.73 -0.32 -10.23
N ILE A 199 20.44 -0.09 -8.96
CA ILE A 199 21.40 -0.30 -7.87
C ILE A 199 20.85 -1.33 -6.89
N VAL A 200 21.70 -1.91 -6.05
CA VAL A 200 21.24 -2.79 -4.97
C VAL A 200 20.47 -1.94 -3.95
N PRO A 201 19.19 -2.26 -3.65
CA PRO A 201 18.45 -1.54 -2.65
C PRO A 201 19.13 -1.59 -1.28
N VAL A 202 18.98 -0.52 -0.50
CA VAL A 202 19.51 -0.40 0.86
C VAL A 202 18.38 -0.21 1.87
N PRO A 203 18.55 -0.57 3.15
CA PRO A 203 17.52 -0.33 4.15
C PRO A 203 17.47 1.15 4.48
N TYR A 204 16.28 1.68 4.72
CA TYR A 204 16.09 3.10 4.98
C TYR A 204 14.99 3.36 6.01
N PRO A 205 15.05 4.48 6.75
CA PRO A 205 13.99 4.84 7.67
C PRO A 205 12.82 5.52 6.93
N ILE A 206 11.57 5.23 7.33
CA ILE A 206 10.43 6.08 6.98
C ILE A 206 10.60 7.49 7.60
N PRO A 207 9.92 8.53 7.08
CA PRO A 207 9.91 9.84 7.72
C PRO A 207 9.53 9.74 9.21
N HIS A 208 10.42 10.15 10.11
CA HIS A 208 10.27 9.94 11.55
C HIS A 208 10.52 11.20 12.39
N ASP A 209 10.56 12.35 11.74
CA ASP A 209 10.62 13.69 12.35
C ASP A 209 9.22 14.25 12.70
N GLY A 210 8.15 13.56 12.30
CA GLY A 210 6.76 13.94 12.54
C GLY A 210 6.08 13.19 13.69
N PRO A 211 4.76 13.38 13.86
CA PRO A 211 3.97 12.69 14.87
C PRO A 211 4.10 11.16 14.80
N VAL A 212 4.15 10.57 13.60
CA VAL A 212 4.30 9.11 13.48
C VAL A 212 5.65 8.65 14.06
N GLY A 213 6.73 9.39 13.81
CA GLY A 213 8.03 9.10 14.43
C GLY A 213 8.00 9.19 15.95
N GLN A 214 7.28 10.18 16.51
CA GLN A 214 7.08 10.29 17.96
C GLN A 214 6.28 9.11 18.53
N LEU A 215 5.26 8.64 17.80
CA LEU A 215 4.50 7.45 18.18
C LEU A 215 5.40 6.20 18.18
N LEU A 216 6.19 5.99 17.13
CA LEU A 216 7.13 4.86 17.07
C LEU A 216 8.13 4.89 18.21
N SER A 217 8.68 6.08 18.53
CA SER A 217 9.58 6.26 19.67
C SER A 217 8.92 5.85 21.00
N LYS A 218 7.67 6.27 21.24
CA LYS A 218 6.88 5.87 22.42
C LYS A 218 6.59 4.37 22.47
N LEU A 219 6.39 3.75 21.31
CA LEU A 219 6.19 2.30 21.15
C LEU A 219 7.51 1.50 21.20
N GLN A 220 8.67 2.17 21.31
CA GLN A 220 10.00 1.56 21.22
C GLN A 220 10.21 0.78 19.92
N ARG A 221 9.64 1.28 18.81
CA ARG A 221 9.78 0.74 17.46
C ARG A 221 10.79 1.56 16.66
N HIS A 222 11.58 0.89 15.82
CA HIS A 222 12.43 1.57 14.85
C HIS A 222 11.64 2.01 13.61
N PRO A 223 12.09 3.05 12.87
CA PRO A 223 11.45 3.50 11.63
C PRO A 223 11.97 2.76 10.38
N MET A 224 12.90 1.82 10.52
CA MET A 224 13.55 1.18 9.38
C MET A 224 12.63 0.26 8.59
N ARG A 225 12.73 0.37 7.27
CA ARG A 225 12.26 -0.61 6.29
C ARG A 225 13.46 -1.40 5.75
N PRO A 226 13.30 -2.69 5.47
CA PRO A 226 14.34 -3.50 4.82
C PRO A 226 14.63 -3.01 3.40
N SER A 227 15.77 -3.40 2.85
CA SER A 227 16.14 -3.16 1.44
C SER A 227 15.08 -3.72 0.49
N HIS A 228 14.50 -2.88 -0.38
CA HIS A 228 13.51 -3.32 -1.36
C HIS A 228 13.41 -2.42 -2.58
N MET A 229 12.87 -3.00 -3.65
CA MET A 229 12.51 -2.33 -4.89
C MET A 229 11.00 -2.47 -5.10
N HIS A 230 10.34 -1.38 -5.43
CA HIS A 230 8.90 -1.37 -5.68
C HIS A 230 8.57 -1.65 -7.15
N PHE A 231 7.40 -2.24 -7.36
CA PHE A 231 6.84 -2.51 -8.68
C PHE A 231 5.34 -2.21 -8.67
N MET A 232 4.84 -1.56 -9.73
CA MET A 232 3.42 -1.41 -10.00
C MET A 232 3.11 -1.86 -11.42
N PHE A 233 2.21 -2.80 -11.56
CA PHE A 233 1.83 -3.41 -12.83
C PHE A 233 0.43 -2.95 -13.23
N GLU A 234 0.32 -2.48 -14.48
CA GLU A 234 -0.94 -2.02 -15.07
C GLU A 234 -1.11 -2.59 -16.47
N LYS A 235 -2.26 -3.24 -16.72
CA LYS A 235 -2.71 -3.66 -18.05
C LYS A 235 -4.23 -3.80 -18.04
N GLU A 236 -4.90 -3.30 -19.08
CA GLU A 236 -6.35 -3.43 -19.21
C GLU A 236 -6.79 -4.91 -19.15
N GLY A 237 -7.82 -5.19 -18.34
CA GLY A 237 -8.33 -6.56 -18.09
C GLY A 237 -7.55 -7.36 -17.03
N TRP A 238 -6.46 -6.82 -16.48
CA TRP A 238 -5.68 -7.41 -15.41
C TRP A 238 -5.87 -6.66 -14.11
N ASP A 239 -5.92 -7.38 -12.99
CA ASP A 239 -5.99 -6.76 -11.67
C ASP A 239 -4.69 -5.99 -11.40
N PRO A 240 -4.75 -4.68 -11.08
CA PRO A 240 -3.56 -3.93 -10.70
C PRO A 240 -2.78 -4.65 -9.60
N LEU A 241 -1.45 -4.62 -9.72
CA LEU A 241 -0.56 -5.17 -8.70
C LEU A 241 0.43 -4.11 -8.27
N ILE A 242 0.34 -3.69 -7.01
CA ILE A 242 1.39 -2.94 -6.34
C ILE A 242 2.12 -3.91 -5.42
N THR A 243 3.43 -4.04 -5.58
CA THR A 243 4.24 -4.96 -4.80
C THR A 243 5.66 -4.43 -4.59
N ALA A 244 6.47 -5.16 -3.84
CA ALA A 244 7.89 -4.89 -3.67
C ALA A 244 8.65 -6.20 -3.49
N LEU A 245 9.90 -6.23 -3.93
CA LEU A 245 10.82 -7.35 -3.68
C LEU A 245 11.81 -6.95 -2.60
N TYR A 246 11.91 -7.76 -1.56
CA TYR A 246 12.72 -7.52 -0.37
C TYR A 246 13.97 -8.40 -0.40
N LEU A 247 15.13 -7.87 -0.01
CA LEU A 247 16.36 -8.65 0.01
C LEU A 247 16.42 -9.58 1.22
N ARG A 248 16.75 -10.85 0.99
CA ARG A 248 16.94 -11.84 2.05
C ARG A 248 18.12 -11.48 2.97
N ASN A 249 17.93 -11.71 4.26
CA ASN A 249 18.89 -11.45 5.33
C ASN A 249 19.14 -9.96 5.60
N ASP A 250 18.25 -9.08 5.11
CA ASP A 250 18.25 -7.69 5.55
C ASP A 250 17.98 -7.64 7.08
N PRO A 251 18.70 -6.81 7.86
CA PRO A 251 18.50 -6.70 9.30
C PRO A 251 17.06 -6.36 9.74
N TYR A 252 16.26 -5.79 8.84
CA TYR A 252 14.88 -5.37 9.10
C TYR A 252 13.84 -6.23 8.36
N GLU A 253 14.24 -7.33 7.72
CA GLU A 253 13.34 -8.25 7.00
C GLU A 253 12.17 -8.71 7.88
N THR A 254 12.43 -9.02 9.16
CA THR A 254 11.42 -9.50 10.10
C THR A 254 10.82 -8.41 11.00
N SER A 255 11.15 -7.15 10.76
CA SER A 255 10.73 -6.03 11.63
C SER A 255 10.36 -4.76 10.88
N ASP A 256 10.02 -4.85 9.59
CA ASP A 256 9.61 -3.70 8.76
C ASP A 256 8.61 -2.79 9.48
N ALA A 257 8.93 -1.49 9.55
CA ALA A 257 8.15 -0.49 10.27
C ALA A 257 6.71 -0.35 9.76
N VAL A 258 6.45 -0.75 8.51
CA VAL A 258 5.12 -0.65 7.86
C VAL A 258 4.49 -2.01 7.54
N PHE A 259 5.08 -3.10 8.07
CA PHE A 259 4.57 -4.46 7.90
C PHE A 259 4.47 -4.95 6.44
N GLY A 260 5.25 -4.41 5.50
CA GLY A 260 5.13 -4.72 4.08
C GLY A 260 5.72 -6.07 3.64
N VAL A 261 6.57 -6.69 4.46
CA VAL A 261 7.28 -7.92 4.08
C VAL A 261 6.35 -9.13 4.11
N LYS A 262 6.30 -9.83 2.98
CA LYS A 262 5.71 -11.16 2.84
C LYS A 262 6.78 -12.14 2.39
N ARG A 263 6.77 -13.36 2.93
CA ARG A 263 7.83 -14.36 2.67
C ARG A 263 8.01 -14.69 1.18
N SER A 264 6.92 -14.67 0.41
CA SER A 264 6.91 -14.90 -1.06
C SER A 264 7.60 -13.79 -1.86
N LEU A 265 7.77 -12.61 -1.25
CA LEU A 265 8.37 -11.41 -1.84
C LEU A 265 9.85 -11.24 -1.40
N VAL A 266 10.37 -12.13 -0.55
CA VAL A 266 11.78 -12.11 -0.13
C VAL A 266 12.64 -12.88 -1.12
N VAL A 267 13.57 -12.18 -1.77
CA VAL A 267 14.42 -12.67 -2.86
C VAL A 267 15.90 -12.68 -2.48
N ASP A 268 16.66 -13.56 -3.13
CA ASP A 268 18.12 -13.60 -3.04
C ASP A 268 18.73 -12.91 -4.25
N LEU A 269 19.83 -12.18 -4.04
CA LEU A 269 20.62 -11.64 -5.15
C LEU A 269 21.56 -12.71 -5.69
N GLY A 270 21.45 -12.97 -6.99
CA GLY A 270 22.41 -13.73 -7.75
C GLY A 270 23.63 -12.89 -8.16
N THR A 271 24.42 -13.47 -9.05
CA THR A 271 25.57 -12.81 -9.68
C THR A 271 25.51 -13.05 -11.18
N VAL A 272 25.69 -11.99 -11.96
CA VAL A 272 25.78 -12.04 -13.41
C VAL A 272 26.98 -12.91 -13.80
N THR A 273 26.70 -13.98 -14.53
CA THR A 273 27.73 -14.85 -15.12
C THR A 273 28.13 -14.32 -16.50
N LYS A 274 29.22 -14.85 -17.06
CA LYS A 274 29.63 -14.53 -18.44
C LYS A 274 28.53 -14.76 -19.49
N ASP A 275 27.69 -15.78 -19.32
CA ASP A 275 26.56 -16.08 -20.22
C ASP A 275 25.39 -15.10 -20.04
N VAL A 276 25.15 -14.65 -18.82
CA VAL A 276 24.15 -13.60 -18.58
C VAL A 276 24.64 -12.28 -19.18
N ALA A 277 25.91 -11.92 -18.97
CA ALA A 277 26.50 -10.70 -19.51
C ALA A 277 26.49 -10.64 -21.05
N SER A 278 26.59 -11.79 -21.74
CA SER A 278 26.50 -11.83 -23.21
C SER A 278 25.07 -11.63 -23.72
N ARG A 279 24.05 -11.87 -22.89
CA ARG A 279 22.63 -11.68 -23.21
C ARG A 279 22.11 -10.29 -22.89
N TYR A 280 22.66 -9.63 -21.88
CA TYR A 280 22.20 -8.31 -21.41
C TYR A 280 23.28 -7.24 -21.62
N PRO A 281 23.21 -6.46 -22.70
CA PRO A 281 24.21 -5.44 -23.02
C PRO A 281 24.44 -4.42 -21.90
N GLY A 282 25.70 -4.02 -21.73
CA GLY A 282 26.10 -3.06 -20.69
C GLY A 282 26.14 -3.65 -19.27
N THR A 283 26.15 -4.97 -19.13
CA THR A 283 26.37 -5.70 -17.88
C THR A 283 27.71 -6.45 -17.92
N TYR A 284 28.20 -6.91 -16.76
CA TYR A 284 29.50 -7.57 -16.65
C TYR A 284 29.48 -8.73 -15.65
N GLU A 285 30.38 -9.69 -15.85
CA GLU A 285 30.55 -10.83 -14.93
C GLU A 285 30.91 -10.34 -13.53
N GLY A 286 30.17 -10.78 -12.51
CA GLY A 286 30.33 -10.34 -11.12
C GLY A 286 29.36 -9.25 -10.67
N MET A 287 28.64 -8.59 -11.59
CA MET A 287 27.55 -7.66 -11.25
C MET A 287 26.44 -8.38 -10.47
N LYS A 288 25.71 -7.69 -9.59
CA LYS A 288 24.57 -8.30 -8.88
C LYS A 288 23.42 -8.57 -9.84
N LEU A 289 22.66 -9.62 -9.57
CA LEU A 289 21.50 -10.02 -10.37
C LEU A 289 20.27 -10.21 -9.48
N LEU A 290 19.20 -9.49 -9.77
CA LEU A 290 17.86 -9.79 -9.26
C LEU A 290 17.06 -10.45 -10.39
N SER A 291 16.43 -11.59 -10.10
CA SER A 291 15.51 -12.22 -11.05
C SER A 291 14.23 -12.66 -10.36
N TYR A 292 13.09 -12.39 -10.99
CA TYR A 292 11.79 -12.72 -10.42
C TYR A 292 10.72 -12.94 -11.49
N ASP A 293 9.82 -13.88 -11.23
CA ASP A 293 8.65 -14.15 -12.08
C ASP A 293 7.40 -13.61 -11.39
N PHE A 294 6.85 -12.53 -11.92
CA PHE A 294 5.58 -11.96 -11.46
C PHE A 294 4.42 -12.75 -12.06
N VAL A 295 3.46 -13.11 -11.22
CA VAL A 295 2.24 -13.83 -11.60
C VAL A 295 1.05 -12.92 -11.35
N LEU A 296 0.40 -12.48 -12.43
CA LEU A 296 -0.80 -11.64 -12.38
C LEU A 296 -2.07 -12.48 -12.53
N ILE A 297 -3.18 -11.89 -12.09
CA ILE A 297 -4.54 -12.41 -12.28
C ILE A 297 -5.38 -11.39 -13.04
N THR A 298 -6.42 -11.86 -13.69
CA THR A 298 -7.39 -10.97 -14.35
C THR A 298 -8.20 -10.19 -13.33
N GLU A 299 -8.75 -9.04 -13.75
CA GLU A 299 -9.66 -8.25 -12.92
C GLU A 299 -10.89 -9.07 -12.50
N GLU A 300 -11.39 -9.93 -13.39
CA GLU A 300 -12.53 -10.82 -13.13
C GLU A 300 -12.22 -11.83 -12.01
N GLU A 301 -11.04 -12.47 -12.05
CA GLU A 301 -10.61 -13.42 -11.01
C GLU A 301 -10.48 -12.74 -9.65
N SER A 302 -9.86 -11.55 -9.61
CA SER A 302 -9.70 -10.76 -8.38
C SER A 302 -11.05 -10.33 -7.81
N GLN A 303 -11.93 -9.76 -8.65
CA GLN A 303 -13.27 -9.34 -8.24
C GLN A 303 -14.08 -10.50 -7.66
N LYS A 304 -14.07 -11.66 -8.33
CA LYS A 304 -14.79 -12.85 -7.86
C LYS A 304 -14.27 -13.32 -6.50
N LEU A 305 -12.95 -13.29 -6.29
CA LEU A 305 -12.34 -13.67 -5.02
C LEU A 305 -12.68 -12.65 -3.91
N ARG A 306 -12.58 -11.35 -4.20
CA ARG A 306 -12.95 -10.25 -3.30
C ARG A 306 -14.40 -10.33 -2.86
N ASP A 307 -15.31 -10.60 -3.79
CA ASP A 307 -16.74 -10.71 -3.53
C ASP A 307 -17.05 -11.88 -2.57
N ASN A 308 -16.49 -13.06 -2.87
CA ASN A 308 -16.66 -14.24 -2.02
C ASN A 308 -16.10 -14.00 -0.61
N ASN A 309 -14.87 -13.47 -0.51
CA ASN A 309 -14.23 -13.18 0.77
C ASN A 309 -15.02 -12.15 1.58
N SER A 310 -15.55 -11.11 0.92
CA SER A 310 -16.34 -10.06 1.55
C SER A 310 -17.64 -10.60 2.14
N LEU A 311 -18.37 -11.45 1.39
CA LEU A 311 -19.61 -12.06 1.87
C LEU A 311 -19.36 -13.06 3.00
N GLU A 312 -18.29 -13.87 2.89
CA GLU A 312 -17.91 -14.80 3.96
C GLU A 312 -17.52 -14.05 5.24
N ALA A 313 -16.77 -12.95 5.12
CA ALA A 313 -16.38 -12.11 6.24
C ALA A 313 -17.59 -11.51 6.96
N LEU A 314 -18.58 -10.98 6.23
CA LEU A 314 -19.79 -10.43 6.84
C LEU A 314 -20.69 -11.48 7.47
N THR A 315 -20.74 -12.68 6.91
CA THR A 315 -21.47 -13.81 7.49
C THR A 315 -20.95 -14.16 8.89
N LYS A 316 -19.63 -14.04 9.14
CA LYS A 316 -19.02 -14.25 10.47
C LYS A 316 -19.51 -13.23 11.52
N PHE A 317 -20.01 -12.08 11.08
CA PHE A 317 -20.62 -11.06 11.95
C PHE A 317 -22.14 -11.13 11.98
N ASN A 318 -22.76 -12.18 11.41
CA ASN A 318 -24.20 -12.33 11.22
C ASN A 318 -24.83 -11.17 10.42
N ILE A 319 -24.10 -10.65 9.43
CA ILE A 319 -24.57 -9.57 8.55
C ILE A 319 -24.85 -10.17 7.18
N SER A 320 -26.12 -10.18 6.78
CA SER A 320 -26.51 -10.50 5.40
C SER A 320 -26.19 -9.32 4.50
N ALA A 321 -25.62 -9.59 3.32
CA ALA A 321 -25.21 -8.57 2.38
C ALA A 321 -25.21 -9.10 0.95
N LYS A 322 -25.23 -8.16 0.00
CA LYS A 322 -25.01 -8.42 -1.42
C LYS A 322 -23.90 -7.51 -1.94
N ILE A 323 -23.25 -7.92 -3.02
CA ILE A 323 -22.27 -7.05 -3.70
C ILE A 323 -23.02 -6.07 -4.61
N VAL A 324 -22.71 -4.79 -4.48
CA VAL A 324 -23.19 -3.71 -5.36
C VAL A 324 -21.98 -2.86 -5.71
N ASP A 325 -21.73 -2.68 -7.01
CA ASP A 325 -20.58 -1.89 -7.53
C ASP A 325 -19.24 -2.29 -6.88
N GLY A 326 -19.01 -3.61 -6.74
CA GLY A 326 -17.76 -4.18 -6.23
C GLY A 326 -17.57 -4.13 -4.71
N VAL A 327 -18.54 -3.63 -3.94
CA VAL A 327 -18.47 -3.58 -2.47
C VAL A 327 -19.65 -4.26 -1.78
N PRO A 328 -19.46 -4.84 -0.57
CA PRO A 328 -20.56 -5.47 0.14
C PRO A 328 -21.49 -4.41 0.77
N VAL A 329 -22.76 -4.52 0.44
CA VAL A 329 -23.86 -3.69 0.93
C VAL A 329 -24.78 -4.57 1.78
N PRO A 330 -24.91 -4.29 3.08
CA PRO A 330 -25.82 -5.06 3.94
C PRO A 330 -27.25 -4.99 3.43
N ASP A 331 -27.99 -6.09 3.64
CA ASP A 331 -29.43 -6.07 3.50
C ASP A 331 -29.99 -5.13 4.58
N VAL A 332 -30.73 -4.11 4.12
CA VAL A 332 -31.49 -3.22 4.98
C VAL A 332 -32.91 -3.78 5.05
N ASP A 333 -33.29 -4.27 6.23
CA ASP A 333 -34.70 -4.51 6.56
C ASP A 333 -35.46 -3.19 6.77
#